data_AF-A0A957EWH4-F1
#
_entry.id   AF-A0A957EWH4-F1
#
_cell.length_a   1.000
_cell.length_b   1.000
_cell.length_c   1.000
_cell.angle_alpha   90.00
_cell.angle_beta   90.00
_cell.angle_gamma   90.00
#
_symmetry.space_group_name_H-M   'P 1'
#
loop_
_entity.id
_entity.type
_entity.pdbx_description
1 polymer ?
#
loop_
_entity_poly.entity_id
_entity_poly.type
_entity_poly.pdbx_seq_one_letter_code
_entity_poly.pdbx_strand_id
1 'polypeptide(L)'
;MDALGINIGYFLMMILLFIILFNVLKGYLYNPIINNLEERKTKIAKGLEDARQAAIARDNADAEAKKIMDEARAQAAQQRIDAAVQAEETANGIKAQAKKEADEIVAAARADAAEERNSILADARGQIAAIAIAAANKVVEDSLDESRQHAIIADFFAKVPADAAKLSGTSGEVTSAVKLTDAEQAEVKKALNLENVTFKVNPALLGGLVVRVGDKVVDSSVASRMTAMRDSLR
;
A
#
# COMPACT_ATOMS: atom_id res chain seq x y z
N MET A 1 -4.28 128.42 65.66
CA MET A 1 -4.56 127.30 64.75
C MET A 1 -5.85 127.60 64.00
N ASP A 2 -5.84 128.55 63.05
CA ASP A 2 -6.98 128.88 62.16
C ASP A 2 -6.50 129.52 60.82
N ALA A 3 -5.27 129.23 60.38
CA ALA A 3 -4.68 129.79 59.15
C ALA A 3 -4.24 128.73 58.12
N LEU A 4 -4.52 127.47 58.40
CA LEU A 4 -4.53 126.36 57.45
C LEU A 4 -5.84 125.67 57.78
N GLY A 5 -6.81 125.62 56.89
CA GLY A 5 -8.13 125.00 57.09
C GLY A 5 -8.07 123.47 57.30
N ILE A 6 -7.04 122.98 57.99
CA ILE A 6 -6.77 121.60 58.35
C ILE A 6 -7.50 121.36 59.66
N ASN A 7 -8.70 120.83 59.54
CA ASN A 7 -9.40 120.26 60.68
C ASN A 7 -8.73 118.91 61.00
N ILE A 8 -7.91 118.85 62.06
CA ILE A 8 -7.23 117.62 62.50
C ILE A 8 -8.25 116.48 62.71
N GLY A 9 -9.45 116.78 63.20
CA GLY A 9 -10.54 115.82 63.34
C GLY A 9 -10.99 115.23 62.00
N TYR A 10 -11.14 116.07 60.96
CA TYR A 10 -11.45 115.62 59.60
C TYR A 10 -10.33 114.76 59.00
N PHE A 11 -9.07 115.14 59.21
CA PHE A 11 -7.92 114.36 58.74
C PHE A 11 -7.83 112.98 59.40
N LEU A 12 -8.06 112.88 60.71
CA LEU A 12 -8.12 111.60 61.42
C LEU A 12 -9.30 110.73 60.96
N MET A 13 -10.47 111.34 60.72
CA MET A 13 -11.63 110.63 60.17
C MET A 13 -11.35 110.09 58.75
N MET A 14 -10.63 110.86 57.92
CA MET A 14 -10.25 110.44 56.57
C MET A 14 -9.22 109.30 56.59
N ILE A 15 -8.26 109.31 57.53
CA ILE A 15 -7.35 108.18 57.75
C ILE A 15 -8.13 106.94 58.20
N LEU A 16 -9.08 107.09 59.13
CA LEU A 16 -9.88 105.98 59.64
C LEU A 16 -10.73 105.37 58.51
N LEU A 17 -11.36 106.21 57.68
CA LEU A 17 -12.09 105.78 56.49
C LEU A 17 -11.17 105.08 55.48
N PHE A 18 -9.97 105.61 55.25
CA PHE A 18 -8.97 104.99 54.37
C PHE A 18 -8.52 103.62 54.87
N ILE A 19 -8.30 103.46 56.18
CA ILE A 19 -7.93 102.18 56.79
C ILE A 19 -9.06 101.17 56.65
N ILE A 20 -10.32 101.59 56.88
CA ILE A 20 -11.48 100.73 56.66
C ILE A 20 -11.54 100.30 55.19
N LEU A 21 -11.45 101.26 54.25
CA LEU A 21 -11.47 100.99 52.81
C LEU A 21 -10.32 100.06 52.39
N PHE A 22 -9.11 100.29 52.89
CA PHE A 22 -7.94 99.47 52.60
C PHE A 22 -8.13 98.02 53.06
N ASN A 23 -8.68 97.80 54.25
CA ASN A 23 -8.97 96.45 54.73
C ASN A 23 -10.05 95.76 53.89
N VAL A 24 -11.10 96.50 53.48
CA VAL A 24 -12.13 95.98 52.57
C VAL A 24 -11.54 95.61 51.20
N LEU A 25 -10.72 96.49 50.59
CA LEU A 25 -10.08 96.20 49.31
C LEU A 25 -9.09 95.03 49.40
N LYS A 26 -8.30 94.96 50.47
CA LYS A 26 -7.35 93.87 50.69
C LYS A 26 -8.06 92.53 50.82
N GLY A 27 -9.12 92.46 51.62
CA GLY A 27 -9.88 91.23 51.82
C GLY A 27 -10.72 90.82 50.60
N TYR A 28 -11.41 91.79 49.99
CA TYR A 28 -12.45 91.50 49.00
C TYR A 28 -12.00 91.62 47.54
N LEU A 29 -10.97 92.41 47.22
CA LEU A 29 -10.54 92.64 45.84
C LEU A 29 -9.14 92.08 45.53
N TYR A 30 -8.17 92.29 46.42
CA TYR A 30 -6.79 91.85 46.18
C TYR A 30 -6.66 90.32 46.17
N ASN A 31 -7.20 89.65 47.19
CA ASN A 31 -7.17 88.19 47.29
C ASN A 31 -7.77 87.46 46.06
N PRO A 32 -8.99 87.77 45.59
CA PRO A 32 -9.53 87.07 44.41
C PRO A 32 -8.76 87.36 43.13
N ILE A 33 -8.19 88.55 42.94
CA ILE A 33 -7.39 88.88 41.74
C ILE A 33 -6.10 88.04 41.71
N ILE A 34 -5.36 87.98 42.81
CA ILE A 34 -4.12 87.20 42.88
C ILE A 34 -4.41 85.70 42.75
N ASN A 35 -5.47 85.21 43.40
CA ASN A 35 -5.87 83.80 43.28
C ASN A 35 -6.22 83.41 41.84
N ASN A 36 -6.96 84.25 41.10
CA ASN A 36 -7.27 84.01 39.69
C ASN A 36 -6.02 84.01 38.81
N LEU A 37 -5.05 84.89 39.09
CA LEU A 37 -3.78 84.91 38.34
C LEU A 37 -2.93 83.66 38.61
N GLU A 38 -2.84 83.22 39.87
CA GLU A 38 -2.10 82.00 40.22
C GLU A 38 -2.79 80.75 39.68
N GLU A 39 -4.12 80.70 39.68
CA GLU A 39 -4.89 79.62 39.05
C GLU A 39 -4.63 79.56 37.54
N ARG A 40 -4.57 80.71 36.85
CA ARG A 40 -4.23 80.75 35.42
C ARG A 40 -2.80 80.28 35.17
N LYS A 41 -1.84 80.77 35.95
CA LYS A 41 -0.43 80.39 35.84
C LYS A 41 -0.23 78.89 36.06
N THR A 42 -0.87 78.32 37.08
CA THR A 42 -0.82 76.88 37.38
C THR A 42 -1.51 76.05 36.29
N LYS A 43 -2.67 76.48 35.77
CA LYS A 43 -3.32 75.82 34.62
C LYS A 43 -2.44 75.81 33.36
N ILE A 44 -1.77 76.92 33.05
CA ILE A 44 -0.86 77.00 31.90
C ILE A 44 0.36 76.10 32.11
N ALA A 45 0.99 76.18 33.29
CA ALA A 45 2.15 75.36 33.62
C ALA A 45 1.80 73.85 33.56
N LYS A 46 0.65 73.47 34.12
CA LYS A 46 0.14 72.10 34.05
C LYS A 46 -0.17 71.69 32.62
N GLY A 47 -0.85 72.53 31.83
CA GLY A 47 -1.16 72.24 30.43
C GLY A 47 0.09 72.06 29.56
N LEU A 48 1.13 72.86 29.81
CA LEU A 48 2.41 72.72 29.11
C LEU A 48 3.14 71.43 29.52
N GLU A 49 3.15 71.08 30.80
CA GLU A 49 3.76 69.83 31.26
C GLU A 49 2.99 68.61 30.77
N ASP A 50 1.65 68.63 30.82
CA ASP A 50 0.80 67.57 30.29
C ASP A 50 1.02 67.39 28.78
N ALA A 51 1.16 68.48 28.01
CA ALA A 51 1.48 68.43 26.59
C ALA A 51 2.88 67.86 26.32
N ARG A 52 3.88 68.21 27.15
CA ARG A 52 5.25 67.68 27.07
C ARG A 52 5.25 66.18 27.37
N GLN A 53 4.55 65.75 28.41
CA GLN A 53 4.41 64.35 28.79
C GLN A 53 3.67 63.55 27.70
N ALA A 54 2.61 64.11 27.12
CA ALA A 54 1.90 63.49 26.02
C ALA A 54 2.78 63.33 24.78
N ALA A 55 3.62 64.32 24.46
CA ALA A 55 4.58 64.23 23.36
C ALA A 55 5.62 63.12 23.58
N ILE A 56 6.21 63.05 24.79
CA ILE A 56 7.17 62.00 25.15
C ILE A 56 6.51 60.62 25.12
N ALA A 57 5.29 60.50 25.66
CA ALA A 57 4.54 59.25 25.63
C ALA A 57 4.24 58.80 24.19
N ARG A 58 3.89 59.74 23.30
CA ARG A 58 3.69 59.44 21.87
C ARG A 58 4.97 58.96 21.21
N ASP A 59 6.08 59.67 21.38
CA ASP A 59 7.35 59.31 20.75
C ASP A 59 7.86 57.95 21.27
N ASN A 60 7.66 57.65 22.56
CA ASN A 60 7.96 56.32 23.12
C ASN A 60 7.04 55.23 22.55
N ALA A 61 5.74 55.50 22.43
CA ALA A 61 4.79 54.55 21.85
C ALA A 61 5.09 54.28 20.37
N ASP A 62 5.49 55.30 19.61
CA ASP A 62 5.89 55.17 18.20
C ASP A 62 7.17 54.33 18.08
N ALA A 63 8.14 54.54 18.98
CA ALA A 63 9.37 53.74 19.03
C ALA A 63 9.10 52.27 19.38
N GLU A 64 8.24 52.02 20.36
CA GLU A 64 7.83 50.66 20.77
C GLU A 64 7.02 49.97 19.67
N ALA A 65 6.07 50.67 19.05
CA ALA A 65 5.31 50.15 17.92
C ALA A 65 6.23 49.75 16.75
N LYS A 66 7.22 50.59 16.42
CA LYS A 66 8.21 50.26 15.38
C LYS A 66 9.01 49.02 15.74
N LYS A 67 9.46 48.90 16.99
CA LYS A 67 10.18 47.73 17.48
C LYS A 67 9.35 46.45 17.36
N ILE A 68 8.08 46.49 17.79
CA ILE A 68 7.15 45.36 17.66
C ILE A 68 6.94 44.98 16.20
N MET A 69 6.81 45.96 15.30
CA MET A 69 6.67 45.70 13.86
C MET A 69 7.92 45.07 13.25
N ASP A 70 9.11 45.51 13.65
CA ASP A 70 10.37 44.96 13.15
C ASP A 70 10.60 43.54 13.71
N GLU A 71 10.27 43.28 14.98
CA GLU A 71 10.27 41.94 15.57
C GLU A 71 9.27 41.00 14.87
N ALA A 72 8.04 41.46 14.63
CA ALA A 72 7.02 40.68 13.92
C ALA A 72 7.46 40.35 12.48
N ARG A 73 8.12 41.30 11.79
CA ARG A 73 8.69 41.06 10.46
C ARG A 73 9.82 40.04 10.49
N ALA A 74 10.70 40.12 11.49
CA ALA A 74 11.79 39.15 11.67
C ALA A 74 11.25 37.74 11.96
N GLN A 75 10.26 37.62 12.86
CA GLN A 75 9.60 36.35 13.15
C GLN A 75 8.88 35.78 11.92
N ALA A 76 8.15 36.61 11.18
CA ALA A 76 7.50 36.17 9.95
C ALA A 76 8.50 35.73 8.86
N ALA A 77 9.65 36.41 8.76
CA ALA A 77 10.72 35.99 7.87
C ALA A 77 11.32 34.64 8.29
N GLN A 78 11.58 34.46 9.59
CA GLN A 78 12.08 33.20 10.13
C GLN A 78 11.09 32.06 9.91
N GLN A 79 9.81 32.27 10.20
CA GLN A 79 8.77 31.28 9.98
C GLN A 79 8.65 30.86 8.51
N ARG A 80 8.85 31.79 7.56
CA ARG A 80 8.88 31.45 6.13
C ARG A 80 10.08 30.59 5.77
N ILE A 81 11.25 30.87 6.35
CA ILE A 81 12.45 30.06 6.14
C ILE A 81 12.24 28.66 6.70
N ASP A 82 11.77 28.56 7.95
CA ASP A 82 11.52 27.27 8.61
C ASP A 82 10.46 26.45 7.84
N ALA A 83 9.39 27.10 7.39
CA ALA A 83 8.37 26.45 6.55
C ALA A 83 8.94 25.97 5.20
N ALA A 84 9.84 26.73 4.58
CA ALA A 84 10.48 26.32 3.33
C ALA A 84 11.41 25.11 3.53
N VAL A 85 12.20 25.10 4.62
CA VAL A 85 13.07 23.98 4.99
C VAL A 85 12.23 22.73 5.27
N GLN A 86 11.17 22.86 6.07
CA GLN A 86 10.28 21.74 6.39
C GLN A 86 9.55 21.22 5.15
N ALA A 87 9.15 22.10 4.23
CA ALA A 87 8.54 21.71 2.97
C ALA A 87 9.53 20.94 2.08
N GLU A 88 10.80 21.37 2.01
CA GLU A 88 11.85 20.67 1.27
C GLU A 88 12.15 19.30 1.87
N GLU A 89 12.28 19.21 3.20
CA GLU A 89 12.48 17.93 3.90
C GLU A 89 11.31 16.98 3.66
N THR A 90 10.07 17.46 3.76
CA THR A 90 8.86 16.67 3.48
C THR A 90 8.83 16.21 2.03
N ALA A 91 9.15 17.10 1.07
CA ALA A 91 9.19 16.75 -0.34
C ALA A 91 10.26 15.69 -0.64
N ASN A 92 11.43 15.80 -0.02
CA ASN A 92 12.49 14.82 -0.14
C ASN A 92 12.11 13.48 0.51
N GLY A 93 11.44 13.51 1.66
CA GLY A 93 10.89 12.32 2.32
C GLY A 93 9.86 11.60 1.44
N ILE A 94 8.91 12.34 0.85
CA ILE A 94 7.93 11.79 -0.09
C ILE A 94 8.60 11.17 -1.31
N LYS A 95 9.60 11.85 -1.91
CA LYS A 95 10.34 11.31 -3.06
C LYS A 95 11.11 10.04 -2.70
N ALA A 96 11.76 10.02 -1.54
CA ALA A 96 12.48 8.84 -1.07
C ALA A 96 11.55 7.66 -0.84
N GLN A 97 10.40 7.90 -0.20
CA GLN A 97 9.38 6.88 0.02
C GLN A 97 8.78 6.38 -1.29
N ALA A 98 8.41 7.27 -2.22
CA ALA A 98 7.90 6.90 -3.53
C ALA A 98 8.91 6.09 -4.35
N LYS A 99 10.21 6.41 -4.26
CA LYS A 99 11.26 5.64 -4.91
C LYS A 99 11.38 4.24 -4.29
N LYS A 100 11.32 4.14 -2.97
CA LYS A 100 11.35 2.85 -2.26
C LYS A 100 10.15 1.98 -2.66
N GLU A 101 8.95 2.54 -2.68
CA GLU A 101 7.74 1.84 -3.13
C GLU A 101 7.84 1.42 -4.59
N ALA A 102 8.36 2.27 -5.47
CA ALA A 102 8.59 1.91 -6.87
C ALA A 102 9.60 0.76 -7.01
N ASP A 103 10.70 0.78 -6.25
CA ASP A 103 11.69 -0.29 -6.25
C ASP A 103 11.10 -1.61 -5.71
N GLU A 104 10.23 -1.56 -4.69
CA GLU A 104 9.50 -2.71 -4.16
C GLU A 104 8.51 -3.28 -5.20
N ILE A 105 7.76 -2.43 -5.89
CA ILE A 105 6.84 -2.85 -6.97
C ILE A 105 7.61 -3.51 -8.11
N VAL A 106 8.75 -2.93 -8.53
CA VAL A 106 9.58 -3.50 -9.59
C VAL A 106 10.20 -4.84 -9.16
N ALA A 107 10.61 -4.96 -7.89
CA ALA A 107 11.13 -6.21 -7.35
C ALA A 107 10.04 -7.31 -7.32
N ALA A 108 8.83 -6.98 -6.87
CA ALA A 108 7.68 -7.89 -6.90
C ALA A 108 7.33 -8.30 -8.33
N ALA A 109 7.19 -7.35 -9.25
CA ALA A 109 6.89 -7.65 -10.65
C ALA A 109 7.95 -8.53 -11.32
N ARG A 110 9.23 -8.40 -10.95
CA ARG A 110 10.30 -9.29 -11.44
C ARG A 110 10.18 -10.71 -10.86
N ALA A 111 9.79 -10.83 -9.60
CA ALA A 111 9.55 -12.13 -8.98
C ALA A 111 8.36 -12.84 -9.65
N ASP A 112 7.25 -12.13 -9.83
CA ASP A 112 6.04 -12.64 -10.50
C ASP A 112 6.36 -13.06 -11.95
N ALA A 113 7.09 -12.23 -12.70
CA ALA A 113 7.50 -12.57 -14.06
C ALA A 113 8.43 -13.79 -14.14
N ALA A 114 9.28 -14.01 -13.14
CA ALA A 114 10.13 -15.19 -13.06
C ALA A 114 9.33 -16.45 -12.76
N GLU A 115 8.34 -16.35 -11.86
CA GLU A 115 7.41 -17.43 -11.55
C GLU A 115 6.54 -17.80 -12.76
N GLU A 116 5.95 -16.80 -13.43
CA GLU A 116 5.14 -16.99 -14.63
C GLU A 116 5.97 -17.62 -15.77
N ARG A 117 7.22 -17.18 -15.96
CA ARG A 117 8.13 -17.81 -16.92
C ARG A 117 8.38 -19.28 -16.60
N ASN A 118 8.58 -19.61 -15.32
CA ASN A 118 8.79 -21.00 -14.91
C ASN A 118 7.55 -21.85 -15.14
N SER A 119 6.35 -21.30 -14.87
CA SER A 119 5.07 -21.94 -15.16
C SER A 119 4.91 -22.22 -16.65
N ILE A 120 5.13 -21.21 -17.51
CA ILE A 120 5.08 -21.36 -18.97
C ILE A 120 6.08 -22.41 -19.47
N LEU A 121 7.29 -22.44 -18.91
CA LEU A 121 8.29 -23.45 -19.28
C LEU A 121 7.88 -24.86 -18.82
N ALA A 122 7.24 -25.00 -17.66
CA ALA A 122 6.71 -26.27 -17.19
C ALA A 122 5.58 -26.77 -18.11
N ASP A 123 4.64 -25.90 -18.46
CA ASP A 123 3.56 -26.21 -19.41
C ASP A 123 4.10 -26.61 -20.79
N ALA A 124 5.09 -25.85 -21.30
CA ALA A 124 5.74 -26.17 -22.56
C ALA A 124 6.41 -27.54 -22.53
N ARG A 125 7.10 -27.90 -21.43
CA ARG A 125 7.69 -29.24 -21.25
C ARG A 125 6.63 -30.33 -21.26
N GLY A 126 5.49 -30.12 -20.60
CA GLY A 126 4.36 -31.04 -20.62
C GLY A 126 3.80 -31.26 -22.03
N GLN A 127 3.62 -30.18 -22.79
CA GLN A 127 3.18 -30.25 -24.18
C GLN A 127 4.20 -30.98 -25.08
N ILE A 128 5.50 -30.69 -24.93
CA ILE A 128 6.56 -31.36 -25.68
C ILE A 128 6.59 -32.86 -25.34
N ALA A 129 6.46 -33.24 -24.07
CA ALA A 129 6.39 -34.64 -23.66
C ALA A 129 5.18 -35.36 -24.30
N ALA A 130 4.01 -34.71 -24.31
CA ALA A 130 2.81 -35.26 -24.96
C ALA A 130 3.00 -35.45 -26.48
N ILE A 131 3.61 -34.49 -27.17
CA ILE A 131 3.94 -34.59 -28.60
C ILE A 131 4.96 -35.71 -28.86
N ALA A 132 6.00 -35.82 -28.02
CA ALA A 132 7.02 -36.87 -28.14
C ALA A 132 6.43 -38.26 -27.95
N ILE A 133 5.53 -38.45 -26.97
CA ILE A 133 4.81 -39.72 -26.77
C ILE A 133 3.91 -40.02 -27.98
N ALA A 134 3.19 -39.02 -28.51
CA ALA A 134 2.35 -39.21 -29.69
C ALA A 134 3.17 -39.62 -30.93
N ALA A 135 4.33 -38.99 -31.14
CA ALA A 135 5.26 -39.35 -32.21
C ALA A 135 5.85 -40.75 -32.01
N ALA A 136 6.26 -41.10 -30.79
CA ALA A 136 6.74 -42.43 -30.46
C ALA A 136 5.67 -43.51 -30.70
N ASN A 137 4.41 -43.25 -30.31
CA ASN A 137 3.28 -44.13 -30.58
C ASN A 137 3.05 -44.33 -32.09
N LYS A 138 3.15 -43.26 -32.88
CA LYS A 138 3.02 -43.31 -34.34
C LYS A 138 4.11 -44.17 -34.97
N VAL A 139 5.37 -44.01 -34.54
CA VAL A 139 6.50 -44.83 -35.01
C VAL A 139 6.34 -46.30 -34.60
N VAL A 140 5.87 -46.56 -33.37
CA VAL A 140 5.59 -47.93 -32.91
C VAL A 140 4.48 -48.56 -33.73
N GLU A 141 3.37 -47.84 -33.98
CA GLU A 141 2.27 -48.28 -34.84
C GLU A 141 2.75 -48.63 -36.26
N ASP A 142 3.55 -47.76 -36.88
CA ASP A 142 4.10 -47.99 -38.24
C ASP A 142 5.16 -49.11 -38.28
N SER A 143 5.80 -49.44 -37.14
CA SER A 143 6.83 -50.49 -37.04
C SER A 143 6.33 -51.85 -36.53
N LEU A 144 5.02 -51.95 -36.20
CA LEU A 144 4.39 -53.19 -35.74
C LEU A 144 4.09 -54.12 -36.94
N ASP A 145 5.09 -54.90 -37.32
CA ASP A 145 4.93 -56.02 -38.26
C ASP A 145 4.43 -57.30 -37.55
N GLU A 146 3.84 -58.24 -38.30
CA GLU A 146 3.22 -59.47 -37.80
C GLU A 146 4.21 -60.29 -36.94
N SER A 147 5.48 -60.32 -37.33
CA SER A 147 6.57 -60.98 -36.59
C SER A 147 6.86 -60.35 -35.22
N ARG A 148 6.75 -59.03 -35.09
CA ARG A 148 7.03 -58.28 -33.86
C ARG A 148 5.87 -58.41 -32.88
N GLN A 149 4.65 -58.51 -33.38
CA GLN A 149 3.44 -58.78 -32.60
C GLN A 149 3.53 -60.16 -31.91
N HIS A 150 3.94 -61.20 -32.64
CA HIS A 150 4.17 -62.53 -32.04
C HIS A 150 5.28 -62.53 -30.98
N ALA A 151 6.37 -61.77 -31.19
CA ALA A 151 7.44 -61.65 -30.20
C ALA A 151 6.99 -60.94 -28.90
N ILE A 152 6.13 -59.93 -29.00
CA ILE A 152 5.56 -59.24 -27.83
C ILE A 152 4.59 -60.16 -27.07
N ILE A 153 3.81 -60.97 -27.78
CA ILE A 153 2.94 -62.00 -27.19
C ILE A 153 3.78 -63.05 -26.45
N ALA A 154 4.90 -63.51 -27.04
CA ALA A 154 5.81 -64.45 -26.41
C ALA A 154 6.50 -63.88 -25.16
N ASP A 155 6.95 -62.61 -25.19
CA ASP A 155 7.56 -61.96 -24.02
C ASP A 155 6.53 -61.66 -22.91
N PHE A 156 5.26 -61.42 -23.27
CA PHE A 156 4.15 -61.35 -22.31
C PHE A 156 3.94 -62.67 -21.57
N PHE A 157 3.96 -63.80 -22.29
CA PHE A 157 3.87 -65.14 -21.68
C PHE A 157 5.09 -65.51 -20.84
N ALA A 158 6.28 -65.01 -21.20
CA ALA A 158 7.50 -65.19 -20.41
C ALA A 158 7.51 -64.40 -19.09
N LYS A 159 6.77 -63.29 -19.01
CA LYS A 159 6.72 -62.38 -17.85
C LYS A 159 5.35 -62.32 -17.16
N VAL A 160 4.54 -63.38 -17.24
CA VAL A 160 3.24 -63.43 -16.54
C VAL A 160 3.47 -63.35 -15.03
N PRO A 161 2.96 -62.31 -14.34
CA PRO A 161 2.96 -62.26 -12.89
C PRO A 161 2.03 -63.35 -12.35
N ALA A 162 2.41 -63.93 -11.22
CA ALA A 162 1.78 -65.07 -10.53
C ALA A 162 0.29 -64.91 -10.14
N ASP A 163 -0.38 -63.83 -10.57
CA ASP A 163 -1.78 -63.52 -10.27
C ASP A 163 -2.76 -64.03 -11.35
N ALA A 164 -2.28 -64.36 -12.56
CA ALA A 164 -3.13 -65.00 -13.58
C ALA A 164 -3.46 -66.47 -13.27
N ALA A 165 -2.67 -67.12 -12.40
CA ALA A 165 -2.84 -68.52 -12.01
C ALA A 165 -4.01 -68.76 -11.01
N LYS A 166 -4.72 -67.71 -10.57
CA LYS A 166 -5.85 -67.80 -9.62
C LYS A 166 -7.23 -67.55 -10.25
N LEU A 167 -7.33 -67.44 -11.57
CA LEU A 167 -8.61 -67.29 -12.27
C LEU A 167 -9.07 -68.63 -12.86
N SER A 168 -9.70 -69.46 -12.02
CA SER A 168 -10.39 -70.70 -12.44
C SER A 168 -11.91 -70.47 -12.51
N GLY A 169 -12.51 -70.67 -13.68
CA GLY A 169 -13.97 -70.63 -13.89
C GLY A 169 -14.42 -71.07 -15.28
N THR A 170 -15.45 -71.92 -15.37
CA THR A 170 -15.82 -72.84 -16.48
C THR A 170 -16.07 -72.27 -17.88
N SER A 171 -15.94 -70.96 -18.13
CA SER A 171 -15.96 -70.40 -19.51
C SER A 171 -15.33 -69.01 -19.58
N GLY A 172 -14.49 -68.77 -20.60
CA GLY A 172 -13.79 -67.50 -20.82
C GLY A 172 -13.77 -67.11 -22.30
N GLU A 173 -13.91 -65.81 -22.57
CA GLU A 173 -13.84 -65.21 -23.90
C GLU A 173 -12.47 -64.53 -24.05
N VAL A 174 -11.66 -65.03 -24.98
CA VAL A 174 -10.33 -64.49 -25.27
C VAL A 174 -10.42 -63.75 -26.60
N THR A 175 -10.26 -62.42 -26.53
CA THR A 175 -10.30 -61.58 -27.73
C THR A 175 -8.88 -61.18 -28.11
N SER A 176 -8.41 -61.62 -29.29
CA SER A 176 -7.06 -61.39 -29.81
C SER A 176 -7.11 -60.54 -31.10
N ALA A 177 -6.05 -59.78 -31.38
CA ALA A 177 -5.93 -58.96 -32.58
C ALA A 177 -5.55 -59.77 -33.84
N VAL A 178 -4.91 -60.94 -33.68
CA VAL A 178 -4.45 -61.82 -34.76
C VAL A 178 -4.98 -63.26 -34.54
N LYS A 179 -5.20 -63.99 -35.63
CA LYS A 179 -5.65 -65.40 -35.60
C LYS A 179 -4.56 -66.27 -34.96
N LEU A 180 -4.81 -66.74 -33.73
CA LEU A 180 -3.90 -67.62 -33.00
C LEU A 180 -3.62 -68.92 -33.79
N THR A 181 -2.34 -69.31 -33.85
CA THR A 181 -1.92 -70.59 -34.44
C THR A 181 -2.29 -71.76 -33.51
N ASP A 182 -2.44 -72.97 -34.08
CA ASP A 182 -2.92 -74.15 -33.34
C ASP A 182 -2.02 -74.54 -32.15
N ALA A 183 -0.73 -74.18 -32.19
CA ALA A 183 0.22 -74.38 -31.10
C ALA A 183 0.00 -73.40 -29.93
N GLU A 184 -0.30 -72.13 -30.22
CA GLU A 184 -0.57 -71.09 -29.22
C GLU A 184 -1.93 -71.31 -28.54
N GLN A 185 -2.91 -71.85 -29.27
CA GLN A 185 -4.21 -72.26 -28.69
C GLN A 185 -4.07 -73.40 -27.67
N ALA A 186 -3.07 -74.29 -27.84
CA ALA A 186 -2.80 -75.38 -26.91
C ALA A 186 -2.14 -74.88 -25.61
N GLU A 187 -1.25 -73.88 -25.69
CA GLU A 187 -0.67 -73.26 -24.49
C GLU A 187 -1.70 -72.45 -23.69
N VAL A 188 -2.61 -71.73 -24.36
CA VAL A 188 -3.70 -70.99 -23.69
C VAL A 188 -4.66 -71.92 -22.95
N LYS A 189 -5.00 -73.08 -23.53
CA LYS A 189 -5.83 -74.10 -22.85
C LYS A 189 -5.12 -74.71 -21.64
N LYS A 190 -3.81 -74.94 -21.73
CA LYS A 190 -3.01 -75.53 -20.66
C LYS A 190 -2.74 -74.55 -19.50
N ALA A 191 -2.57 -73.27 -19.81
CA ALA A 191 -2.31 -72.23 -18.81
C ALA A 191 -3.58 -71.79 -18.03
N LEU A 192 -4.77 -71.88 -18.65
CA LEU A 192 -6.02 -71.37 -18.06
C LEU A 192 -6.96 -72.46 -17.52
N ASN A 193 -6.73 -73.74 -17.83
CA ASN A 193 -7.49 -74.88 -17.29
C ASN A 193 -9.03 -74.77 -17.47
N LEU A 194 -9.48 -74.39 -18.68
CA LEU A 194 -10.89 -74.17 -19.03
C LEU A 194 -11.35 -75.15 -20.13
N GLU A 195 -12.54 -75.75 -19.97
CA GLU A 195 -13.09 -76.74 -20.92
C GLU A 195 -13.76 -76.10 -22.16
N ASN A 196 -14.24 -74.86 -22.10
CA ASN A 196 -14.85 -74.14 -23.23
C ASN A 196 -14.36 -72.69 -23.32
N VAL A 197 -13.56 -72.39 -24.35
CA VAL A 197 -13.02 -71.05 -24.63
C VAL A 197 -13.48 -70.60 -26.02
N THR A 198 -14.16 -69.46 -26.08
CA THR A 198 -14.61 -68.85 -27.33
C THR A 198 -13.60 -67.77 -27.72
N PHE A 199 -12.93 -67.96 -28.86
CA PHE A 199 -11.95 -67.01 -29.38
C PHE A 199 -12.62 -66.06 -30.37
N LYS A 200 -12.55 -64.75 -30.11
CA LYS A 200 -13.01 -63.72 -31.05
C LYS A 200 -11.84 -62.88 -31.53
N VAL A 201 -11.84 -62.56 -32.81
CA VAL A 201 -10.83 -61.66 -33.39
C VAL A 201 -11.44 -60.28 -33.46
N ASN A 202 -10.85 -59.31 -32.76
CA ASN A 202 -11.25 -57.91 -32.86
C ASN A 202 -10.08 -57.10 -33.47
N PRO A 203 -10.18 -56.66 -34.74
CA PRO A 203 -9.14 -55.88 -35.42
C PRO A 203 -8.88 -54.50 -34.81
N ALA A 204 -9.73 -54.01 -33.90
CA ALA A 204 -9.58 -52.71 -33.26
C ALA A 204 -8.54 -52.69 -32.11
N LEU A 205 -7.95 -53.84 -31.75
CA LEU A 205 -6.96 -53.95 -30.68
C LEU A 205 -5.54 -53.80 -31.25
N LEU A 206 -4.80 -52.77 -30.83
CA LEU A 206 -3.42 -52.46 -31.26
C LEU A 206 -2.35 -53.38 -30.62
N GLY A 207 -2.72 -54.62 -30.27
CA GLY A 207 -1.85 -55.61 -29.61
C GLY A 207 -2.12 -55.81 -28.11
N GLY A 208 -1.93 -57.06 -27.66
CA GLY A 208 -2.20 -57.53 -26.29
C GLY A 208 -3.43 -58.46 -26.19
N LEU A 209 -3.63 -59.09 -25.02
CA LEU A 209 -4.72 -60.03 -24.78
C LEU A 209 -5.74 -59.43 -23.79
N VAL A 210 -7.02 -59.45 -24.15
CA VAL A 210 -8.12 -59.15 -23.22
C VAL A 210 -8.82 -60.47 -22.91
N VAL A 211 -8.77 -60.85 -21.63
CA VAL A 211 -9.35 -62.10 -21.14
C VAL A 211 -10.52 -61.76 -20.23
N ARG A 212 -11.71 -62.21 -20.63
CA ARG A 212 -12.93 -62.09 -19.84
C ARG A 212 -13.36 -63.47 -19.36
N VAL A 213 -13.42 -63.68 -18.04
CA VAL A 213 -13.91 -64.92 -17.43
C VAL A 213 -15.01 -64.54 -16.44
N GLY A 214 -16.27 -64.89 -16.75
CA GLY A 214 -17.44 -64.47 -15.97
C GLY A 214 -17.55 -62.95 -15.84
N ASP A 215 -17.52 -62.42 -14.61
CA ASP A 215 -17.68 -61.00 -14.27
C ASP A 215 -16.33 -60.24 -14.13
N LYS A 216 -15.21 -60.89 -14.45
CA LYS A 216 -13.86 -60.32 -14.32
C LYS A 216 -13.20 -60.14 -15.69
N VAL A 217 -12.71 -58.92 -15.94
CA VAL A 217 -11.98 -58.56 -17.15
C VAL A 217 -10.54 -58.23 -16.77
N VAL A 218 -9.59 -58.93 -17.39
CA VAL A 218 -8.17 -58.58 -17.32
C VAL A 218 -7.77 -58.07 -18.69
N ASP A 219 -7.54 -56.76 -18.77
CA ASP A 219 -7.09 -56.06 -19.97
C ASP A 219 -5.60 -55.77 -19.85
N SER A 220 -4.81 -56.44 -20.69
CA SER A 220 -3.36 -56.26 -20.78
C SER A 220 -2.92 -55.57 -22.08
N SER A 221 -3.85 -54.93 -22.77
CA SER A 221 -3.60 -54.25 -24.04
C SER A 221 -2.57 -53.12 -23.91
N VAL A 222 -1.84 -52.88 -25.00
CA VAL A 222 -0.85 -51.80 -25.09
C VAL A 222 -1.51 -50.44 -24.85
N ALA A 223 -2.79 -50.28 -25.24
CA ALA A 223 -3.58 -49.07 -24.99
C ALA A 223 -3.79 -48.76 -23.50
N SER A 224 -4.04 -49.78 -22.67
CA SER A 224 -4.21 -49.61 -21.22
C SER A 224 -2.91 -49.19 -20.53
N ARG A 225 -1.77 -49.80 -20.91
CA ARG A 225 -0.44 -49.42 -20.39
C ARG A 225 -0.05 -47.99 -20.77
N MET A 226 -0.37 -47.55 -21.98
CA MET A 226 -0.12 -46.18 -22.43
C MET A 226 -1.00 -45.16 -21.70
N THR A 227 -2.26 -45.52 -21.39
CA THR A 227 -3.15 -44.68 -20.60
C THR A 227 -2.64 -44.51 -19.16
N ALA A 228 -2.21 -45.60 -18.53
CA ALA A 228 -1.60 -45.57 -17.19
C ALA A 228 -0.29 -44.76 -17.15
N MET A 229 0.54 -44.85 -18.19
CA MET A 229 1.76 -44.04 -18.31
C MET A 229 1.45 -42.55 -18.46
N ARG A 230 0.43 -42.19 -19.27
CA ARG A 230 -0.04 -40.81 -19.43
C ARG A 230 -0.55 -40.22 -18.11
N ASP A 231 -1.27 -40.99 -17.32
CA ASP A 231 -1.79 -40.52 -16.03
C ASP A 231 -0.71 -40.44 -14.94
N SER A 232 0.40 -41.17 -15.08
CA SER A 232 1.57 -41.07 -14.18
C SER A 232 2.52 -39.90 -14.48
N LEU A 233 2.37 -39.25 -15.64
CA LEU A 233 3.18 -38.11 -16.11
C LEU A 233 2.44 -36.77 -16.04
N ARG A 234 1.24 -36.75 -15.45
CA ARG A 234 0.53 -35.55 -15.01
C ARG A 234 0.92 -35.19 -13.58
#